data_AF-A0A533V4A0-F1
#
_entry.id   AF-A0A533V4A0-F1
#
_cell.length_a   1.000
_cell.length_b   1.000
_cell.length_c   1.000
_cell.angle_alpha   90.00
_cell.angle_beta   90.00
_cell.angle_gamma   90.00
#
_symmetry.space_group_name_H-M   'P 1'
#
loop_
_entity.id
_entity.type
_entity.pdbx_description
1 polymer ?
#
loop_
_entity_poly.entity_id
_entity_poly.type
_entity_poly.pdbx_seq_one_letter_code
_entity_poly.pdbx_strand_id
1 'polypeptide(L)'
;MWILKHAGILPPIKSPHHKTLIDIKNIKNNEIRFGIVTKQNDSLYVDVGLQKLIKYKGTQIGKKVLVKISNNGELSAEDSVKEELEGYWGYDVQFAESLSSLLGNTNCEILMTSIEGLQFTKHVDELIDKLKLSKNLLVVFGGPKFGL
;
A
#
# COMPACT_ATOMS: atom_id res chain seq x y z
N MET A 1 -24.80 0.15 3.74
CA MET A 1 -23.54 -0.53 4.12
C MET A 1 -23.57 -2.05 3.87
N TRP A 2 -24.31 -2.53 2.85
CA TRP A 2 -24.52 -3.97 2.62
C TRP A 2 -23.36 -4.62 1.83
N ILE A 3 -22.61 -3.87 1.04
CA ILE A 3 -21.61 -4.45 0.11
C ILE A 3 -20.45 -5.18 0.82
N LEU A 4 -20.16 -4.85 2.08
CA LEU A 4 -19.08 -5.45 2.87
C LEU A 4 -19.55 -6.45 3.93
N LYS A 5 -20.85 -6.82 3.95
CA LYS A 5 -21.41 -7.65 5.02
C LYS A 5 -20.73 -9.02 5.18
N HIS A 6 -20.15 -9.55 4.11
CA HIS A 6 -19.48 -10.86 4.09
C HIS A 6 -17.95 -10.74 3.96
N ALA A 7 -17.38 -9.54 4.09
CA ALA A 7 -15.93 -9.33 3.95
C ALA A 7 -15.11 -10.16 4.97
N GLY A 8 -15.71 -10.52 6.11
CA GLY A 8 -15.08 -11.40 7.11
C GLY A 8 -14.83 -12.85 6.67
N ILE A 9 -15.39 -13.29 5.53
CA ILE A 9 -15.18 -14.63 4.96
C ILE A 9 -13.96 -14.66 4.01
N LEU A 10 -13.44 -13.48 3.62
CA LEU A 10 -12.29 -13.39 2.73
C LEU A 10 -11.07 -14.09 3.35
N PRO A 11 -10.26 -14.78 2.53
CA PRO A 11 -9.04 -15.42 3.02
C PRO A 11 -8.11 -14.37 3.64
N PRO A 12 -7.39 -14.71 4.73
CA PRO A 12 -6.53 -13.75 5.41
C PRO A 12 -5.36 -13.36 4.51
N ILE A 13 -5.16 -12.06 4.36
CA ILE A 13 -3.95 -11.52 3.74
C ILE A 13 -2.87 -11.45 4.83
N LYS A 14 -1.81 -12.25 4.72
CA LYS A 14 -0.66 -12.18 5.63
C LYS A 14 0.47 -11.40 4.95
N SER A 15 0.45 -10.07 5.07
CA SER A 15 1.47 -9.18 4.49
C SER A 15 2.32 -8.53 5.57
N PRO A 16 3.56 -8.06 5.25
CA PRO A 16 4.48 -7.49 6.25
C PRO A 16 3.90 -6.33 7.07
N HIS A 17 2.99 -5.56 6.49
CA HIS A 17 2.31 -4.44 7.14
C HIS A 17 1.11 -4.84 8.02
N HIS A 18 0.66 -6.10 7.98
CA HIS A 18 -0.37 -6.66 8.87
C HIS A 18 0.26 -7.16 10.16
N LYS A 19 0.92 -6.24 10.88
CA LYS A 19 1.58 -6.55 12.15
C LYS A 19 0.56 -6.92 13.22
N THR A 20 0.89 -7.95 13.98
CA THR A 20 0.06 -8.38 15.10
C THR A 20 0.10 -7.35 16.25
N LEU A 21 -0.89 -7.47 17.12
CA LEU A 21 -0.91 -6.80 18.40
C LEU A 21 0.27 -7.29 19.24
N ILE A 22 1.00 -6.33 19.83
CA ILE A 22 2.05 -6.57 20.81
C ILE A 22 1.84 -5.63 22.00
N ASP A 23 2.45 -5.93 23.15
CA ASP A 23 2.56 -4.94 24.23
C ASP A 23 3.38 -3.75 23.72
N ILE A 24 2.88 -2.55 24.00
CA ILE A 24 3.54 -1.30 23.61
C ILE A 24 4.97 -1.20 24.15
N LYS A 25 5.29 -1.85 25.28
CA LYS A 25 6.65 -1.91 25.83
C LYS A 25 7.64 -2.67 24.95
N ASN A 26 7.13 -3.57 24.10
CA ASN A 26 7.94 -4.41 23.22
C ASN A 26 8.14 -3.78 21.83
N ILE A 27 7.65 -2.56 21.61
CA ILE A 27 7.83 -1.89 20.34
C ILE A 27 9.30 -1.59 20.09
N LYS A 28 9.77 -1.99 18.90
CA LYS A 28 11.14 -1.71 18.49
C LYS A 28 11.25 -0.24 18.11
N ASN A 29 12.41 0.36 18.39
CA ASN A 29 12.68 1.70 17.88
C ASN A 29 12.68 1.67 16.34
N ASN A 30 12.14 2.72 15.73
CA ASN A 30 11.94 2.86 14.28
C ASN A 30 10.96 1.83 13.68
N GLU A 31 10.07 1.23 14.48
CA GLU A 31 9.08 0.31 13.95
C GLU A 31 8.03 1.03 13.10
N ILE A 32 7.84 0.54 11.87
CA ILE A 32 6.87 1.10 10.92
C ILE A 32 5.50 0.44 11.07
N ARG A 33 4.44 1.23 11.15
CA ARG A 33 3.04 0.75 11.19
C ARG A 33 2.14 1.67 10.38
N PHE A 34 1.04 1.11 9.86
CA PHE A 34 -0.09 1.95 9.47
C PHE A 34 -0.88 2.37 10.71
N GLY A 35 -1.45 3.56 10.67
CA GLY A 35 -2.36 4.01 11.71
C GLY A 35 -3.39 5.02 11.23
N ILE A 36 -4.33 5.36 12.09
CA ILE A 36 -5.36 6.37 11.83
C ILE A 36 -5.11 7.53 12.77
N VAL A 37 -4.97 8.73 12.21
CA VAL A 37 -4.75 9.94 13.03
C VAL A 37 -6.06 10.44 13.60
N THR A 38 -6.06 10.66 14.91
CA THR A 38 -7.13 11.26 15.70
C THR A 38 -6.64 12.50 16.43
N LYS A 39 -7.54 13.42 16.72
CA LYS A 39 -7.25 14.62 17.52
C LYS A 39 -7.83 14.43 18.91
N GLN A 40 -7.03 14.69 19.94
CA GLN A 40 -7.49 14.77 21.32
C GLN A 40 -7.04 16.11 21.90
N ASN A 41 -8.00 16.92 22.34
CA ASN A 41 -7.78 18.32 22.70
C ASN A 41 -7.05 19.06 21.56
N ASP A 42 -5.91 19.70 21.83
CA ASP A 42 -5.09 20.41 20.84
C ASP A 42 -3.90 19.60 20.31
N SER A 43 -3.85 18.29 20.59
CA SER A 43 -2.77 17.40 20.17
C SER A 43 -3.26 16.31 19.22
N LEU A 44 -2.37 15.89 18.32
CA LEU A 44 -2.62 14.79 17.41
C LEU A 44 -2.02 13.49 17.94
N TYR A 45 -2.75 12.41 17.70
CA TYR A 45 -2.39 11.07 18.08
C TYR A 45 -2.70 10.10 16.96
N VAL A 46 -2.00 8.98 16.91
CA VAL A 46 -2.22 7.94 15.92
C VAL A 46 -2.51 6.62 16.60
N ASP A 47 -3.59 5.95 16.17
CA ASP A 47 -3.87 4.57 16.53
C ASP A 47 -3.15 3.64 15.54
N VAL A 48 -2.17 2.88 16.03
CA VAL A 48 -1.35 1.94 15.25
C VAL A 48 -1.65 0.48 15.59
N GLY A 49 -2.81 0.21 16.20
CA GLY A 49 -3.23 -1.15 16.57
C GLY A 49 -2.52 -1.71 17.80
N LEU A 50 -2.14 -0.84 18.75
CA LEU A 50 -1.44 -1.20 20.00
C LEU A 50 -2.28 -0.94 21.26
N GLN A 51 -3.60 -0.80 21.12
CA GLN A 51 -4.56 -0.49 22.19
C GLN A 51 -4.31 0.84 22.94
N LYS A 52 -3.31 1.62 22.52
CA LYS A 52 -2.98 2.94 23.04
C LYS A 52 -2.63 3.86 21.89
N LEU A 53 -3.07 5.10 22.01
CA LEU A 53 -2.73 6.17 21.10
C LEU A 53 -1.30 6.64 21.32
N ILE A 54 -0.56 6.84 20.22
CA ILE A 54 0.81 7.36 20.25
C ILE A 54 0.78 8.83 19.81
N LYS A 55 1.52 9.68 20.51
CA LYS A 55 1.62 11.11 20.16
C LYS A 55 2.19 11.25 18.75
N TYR A 56 1.48 11.95 17.88
CA TYR A 56 1.80 12.05 16.47
C TYR A 56 2.36 13.44 16.14
N LYS A 57 3.54 13.47 15.55
CA LYS A 57 4.30 14.65 15.13
C LYS A 57 4.13 14.94 13.64
N GLY A 58 2.91 14.80 13.13
CA GLY A 58 2.57 15.18 11.76
C GLY A 58 1.40 16.15 11.74
N THR A 59 0.85 16.38 10.54
CA THR A 59 -0.23 17.37 10.34
C THR A 59 -1.51 16.76 9.77
N GLN A 60 -1.48 15.47 9.39
CA GLN A 60 -2.62 14.80 8.79
C GLN A 60 -3.67 14.44 9.85
N ILE A 61 -4.96 14.55 9.55
CA ILE A 61 -6.06 14.21 10.48
C ILE A 61 -7.08 13.36 9.74
N GLY A 62 -7.60 12.30 10.38
CA GLY A 62 -8.68 11.47 9.83
C GLY A 62 -8.27 10.62 8.62
N LYS A 63 -6.97 10.47 8.37
CA LYS A 63 -6.42 9.66 7.28
C LYS A 63 -5.68 8.45 7.81
N LYS A 64 -5.64 7.40 6.99
CA LYS A 64 -4.69 6.29 7.15
C LYS A 64 -3.30 6.81 6.80
N VAL A 65 -2.40 6.78 7.76
CA VAL A 65 -1.01 7.23 7.63
C VAL A 65 -0.05 6.06 7.82
N LEU A 66 1.08 6.13 7.17
CA LEU A 66 2.22 5.27 7.43
C LEU A 66 3.14 6.02 8.39
N VAL A 67 3.42 5.44 9.56
CA VAL A 67 4.21 6.11 10.59
C VAL A 67 5.38 5.29 11.05
N LYS A 68 6.45 6.00 11.39
CA LYS A 68 7.61 5.46 12.09
C LYS A 68 7.50 5.78 13.56
N ILE A 69 7.62 4.75 14.39
CA ILE A 69 7.46 4.88 15.84
C ILE A 69 8.85 4.92 16.49
N SER A 70 9.14 6.02 17.18
CA SER A 70 10.36 6.21 17.95
C SER A 70 10.12 5.93 19.42
N ASN A 71 11.05 5.19 20.04
CA ASN A 71 11.04 4.83 21.46
C ASN A 71 12.31 5.36 22.15
N ASN A 72 12.45 6.68 22.21
CA ASN A 72 13.59 7.38 22.81
C ASN A 72 13.18 8.04 24.14
N GLY A 73 12.55 7.30 25.04
CA GLY A 73 12.05 7.77 26.34
C GLY A 73 10.54 8.02 26.37
N GLU A 74 10.00 8.73 25.39
CA GLU A 74 8.55 8.85 25.15
C GLU A 74 8.23 8.33 23.75
N LEU A 75 7.15 7.54 23.63
CA LEU A 75 6.70 7.04 22.34
C LEU A 75 6.13 8.18 21.50
N SER A 76 6.70 8.35 20.31
CA SER A 76 6.19 9.29 19.33
C SER A 76 6.17 8.68 17.94
N ALA A 77 5.24 9.14 17.12
CA ALA A 77 5.08 8.72 15.75
C ALA A 77 5.26 9.90 14.80
N GLU A 78 5.98 9.69 13.71
CA GLU A 78 6.19 10.65 12.64
C GLU A 78 5.79 10.03 11.29
N ASP A 79 5.49 10.87 10.31
CA ASP A 79 5.16 10.39 8.96
C ASP A 79 6.35 9.64 8.34
N SER A 80 6.03 8.59 7.60
CA SER A 80 6.98 7.86 6.75
C SER A 80 6.30 7.57 5.41
N VAL A 81 7.09 7.23 4.40
CA VAL A 81 6.61 6.99 3.04
C VAL A 81 7.04 5.60 2.56
N LYS A 82 6.27 5.00 1.64
CA LYS A 82 6.51 3.61 1.21
C LYS A 82 7.83 3.47 0.47
N GLU A 83 8.28 4.54 -0.18
CA GLU A 83 9.51 4.63 -0.97
C GLU A 83 10.77 4.46 -0.11
N GLU A 84 10.69 4.73 1.20
CA GLU A 84 11.78 4.55 2.16
C GLU A 84 11.84 3.12 2.73
N LEU A 85 10.83 2.29 2.46
CA LEU A 85 10.71 0.96 3.04
C LEU A 85 11.29 -0.11 2.12
N GLU A 86 12.01 -1.05 2.73
CA GLU A 86 12.42 -2.27 2.05
C GLU A 86 11.27 -3.29 2.03
N GLY A 87 10.99 -3.84 0.84
CA GLY A 87 10.04 -4.94 0.66
C GLY A 87 8.58 -4.50 0.45
N TYR A 88 7.68 -5.49 0.46
CA TYR A 88 6.27 -5.28 0.11
C TYR A 88 5.47 -4.64 1.25
N TRP A 89 4.86 -3.48 0.99
CA TRP A 89 4.06 -2.74 1.97
C TRP A 89 2.61 -2.48 1.54
N GLY A 90 2.02 -3.47 0.86
CA GLY A 90 0.65 -3.38 0.37
C GLY A 90 0.56 -2.75 -1.01
N TYR A 91 -0.66 -2.49 -1.45
CA TYR A 91 -0.97 -1.75 -2.66
C TYR A 91 -1.96 -0.63 -2.35
N ASP A 92 -1.97 0.39 -3.19
CA ASP A 92 -3.02 1.40 -3.20
C ASP A 92 -4.07 1.02 -4.24
N VAL A 93 -5.33 1.31 -3.95
CA VAL A 93 -6.45 1.06 -4.86
C VAL A 93 -6.85 2.38 -5.49
N GLN A 94 -6.85 2.42 -6.81
CA GLN A 94 -7.28 3.57 -7.60
C GLN A 94 -8.40 3.15 -8.54
N PHE A 95 -9.35 4.05 -8.75
CA PHE A 95 -10.41 3.88 -9.74
C PHE A 95 -10.05 4.71 -10.97
N ALA A 96 -10.11 4.09 -12.15
CA ALA A 96 -9.97 4.76 -13.43
C ALA A 96 -11.30 4.66 -14.19
N GLU A 97 -11.67 5.72 -14.90
CA GLU A 97 -12.94 5.79 -15.63
C GLU A 97 -12.90 4.96 -16.93
N SER A 98 -11.70 4.81 -17.51
CA SER A 98 -11.47 4.07 -18.75
C SER A 98 -10.03 3.58 -18.87
N LEU A 99 -9.78 2.62 -19.76
CA LEU A 99 -8.42 2.18 -20.10
C LEU A 99 -7.59 3.36 -20.65
N SER A 100 -8.18 4.21 -21.50
CA SER A 100 -7.48 5.38 -22.04
C SER A 100 -7.03 6.36 -20.95
N SER A 101 -7.86 6.59 -19.92
CA SER A 101 -7.51 7.44 -18.78
C SER A 101 -6.39 6.85 -17.92
N LEU A 102 -6.34 5.52 -17.82
CA LEU A 102 -5.27 4.81 -17.13
C LEU A 102 -3.95 4.95 -17.89
N LEU A 103 -3.94 4.73 -19.21
CA LEU A 103 -2.73 4.73 -20.03
C LEU A 103 -2.16 6.14 -20.28
N GLY A 104 -3.01 7.15 -20.40
CA GLY A 104 -2.58 8.52 -20.69
C GLY A 104 -1.78 9.19 -19.57
N ASN A 105 -1.83 8.63 -18.35
CA ASN A 105 -1.25 9.23 -17.14
C ASN A 105 0.02 8.50 -16.63
N THR A 106 0.58 7.57 -17.40
CA THR A 106 1.63 6.69 -16.89
C THR A 106 2.94 6.78 -17.67
N ASN A 107 4.04 7.00 -16.96
CA ASN A 107 5.40 6.82 -17.46
C ASN A 107 5.96 5.48 -16.97
N CYS A 108 5.49 4.38 -17.58
CA CYS A 108 5.85 3.02 -17.24
C CYS A 108 5.84 2.12 -18.47
N GLU A 109 6.51 0.97 -18.39
CA GLU A 109 6.32 -0.09 -19.38
C GLU A 109 4.92 -0.67 -19.25
N ILE A 110 4.26 -0.96 -20.36
CA ILE A 110 2.88 -1.46 -20.38
C ILE A 110 2.85 -2.86 -20.97
N LEU A 111 2.34 -3.82 -20.21
CA LEU A 111 2.05 -5.18 -20.65
C LEU A 111 0.53 -5.37 -20.76
N MET A 112 0.02 -5.44 -21.99
CA MET A 112 -1.37 -5.79 -22.27
C MET A 112 -1.51 -7.31 -22.39
N THR A 113 -2.48 -7.89 -21.69
CA THR A 113 -2.72 -9.34 -21.70
C THR A 113 -3.93 -9.69 -22.57
N SER A 114 -3.75 -10.61 -23.52
CA SER A 114 -4.82 -11.12 -24.39
C SER A 114 -4.53 -12.56 -24.81
N ILE A 115 -5.58 -13.36 -25.03
CA ILE A 115 -5.48 -14.71 -25.60
C ILE A 115 -4.93 -14.64 -27.04
N GLU A 116 -5.25 -13.57 -27.76
CA GLU A 116 -4.76 -13.31 -29.13
C GLU A 116 -3.36 -12.69 -29.14
N GLY A 117 -2.78 -12.46 -27.96
CA GLY A 117 -1.46 -11.87 -27.80
C GLY A 117 -0.33 -12.81 -28.24
N LEU A 118 0.87 -12.22 -28.37
CA LEU A 118 2.08 -12.98 -28.65
C LEU A 118 2.42 -13.91 -27.47
N GLN A 119 3.07 -15.03 -27.78
CA GLN A 119 3.50 -15.99 -26.76
C GLN A 119 4.51 -15.33 -25.81
N PHE A 120 4.10 -15.13 -24.55
CA PHE A 120 4.89 -14.44 -23.53
C PHE A 120 6.34 -14.94 -23.44
N THR A 121 6.54 -16.26 -23.45
CA THR A 121 7.87 -16.89 -23.31
C THR A 121 8.87 -16.49 -24.40
N LYS A 122 8.41 -16.03 -25.57
CA LYS A 122 9.30 -15.54 -26.65
C LYS A 122 9.75 -14.09 -26.46
N HIS A 123 9.12 -13.36 -25.54
CA HIS A 123 9.33 -11.92 -25.34
C HIS A 123 9.75 -11.56 -23.90
N VAL A 124 10.01 -12.56 -23.05
CA VAL A 124 10.42 -12.33 -21.65
C VAL A 124 11.70 -11.53 -21.57
N ASP A 125 12.72 -11.86 -22.36
CA ASP A 125 14.02 -11.20 -22.31
C ASP A 125 13.92 -9.73 -22.71
N GLU A 126 13.16 -9.44 -23.78
CA GLU A 126 12.89 -8.06 -24.23
C GLU A 126 12.16 -7.24 -23.16
N LEU A 127 11.16 -7.83 -22.51
CA LEU A 127 10.45 -7.18 -21.40
C LEU A 127 11.39 -6.91 -20.23
N ILE A 128 12.22 -7.88 -19.83
CA ILE A 128 13.19 -7.71 -18.75
C ILE A 128 14.18 -6.58 -19.09
N ASP A 129 14.65 -6.49 -20.32
CA ASP A 129 15.57 -5.42 -20.74
C ASP A 129 14.92 -4.04 -20.70
N LYS A 130 13.65 -3.92 -21.11
CA LYS A 130 12.85 -2.69 -20.94
C LYS A 130 12.68 -2.32 -19.46
N LEU A 131 12.42 -3.29 -18.59
CA LEU A 131 12.27 -3.08 -17.15
C LEU A 131 13.58 -2.74 -16.42
N LYS A 132 14.74 -3.04 -17.00
CA LYS A 132 16.02 -2.52 -16.47
C LYS A 132 16.13 -1.01 -16.68
N LEU A 133 15.51 -0.48 -17.73
CA LEU A 133 15.51 0.95 -18.07
C LEU A 133 14.38 1.70 -17.36
N SER A 134 13.22 1.06 -17.21
CA SER A 134 12.02 1.63 -16.58
C SER A 134 11.70 0.93 -15.26
N LYS A 135 11.59 1.69 -14.17
CA LYS A 135 11.35 1.13 -12.83
C LYS A 135 9.91 0.68 -12.59
N ASN A 136 8.99 1.01 -13.48
CA ASN A 136 7.55 0.79 -13.29
C ASN A 136 6.97 -0.07 -14.42
N LEU A 137 6.14 -1.04 -14.07
CA LEU A 137 5.41 -1.91 -14.99
C LEU A 137 3.91 -1.81 -14.69
N LEU A 138 3.12 -1.53 -15.73
CA LEU A 138 1.67 -1.66 -15.69
C LEU A 138 1.26 -2.95 -16.41
N VAL A 139 0.69 -3.90 -15.69
CA VAL A 139 0.09 -5.10 -16.27
C VAL A 139 -1.42 -4.92 -16.35
N VAL A 140 -1.96 -4.98 -17.56
CA VAL A 140 -3.38 -4.72 -17.84
C VAL A 140 -4.09 -6.04 -18.11
N PHE A 141 -5.23 -6.25 -17.45
CA PHE A 141 -6.09 -7.42 -17.62
C PHE A 141 -7.48 -7.01 -18.10
N GLY A 142 -7.97 -7.72 -19.12
CA GLY A 142 -9.30 -7.53 -19.68
C GLY A 142 -10.40 -8.32 -18.96
N GLY A 143 -11.65 -8.00 -19.28
CA GLY A 143 -12.79 -8.78 -18.80
C GLY A 143 -12.91 -10.11 -19.53
N PRO A 144 -13.51 -11.15 -18.92
CA PRO A 144 -13.56 -12.49 -19.51
C PRO A 144 -14.38 -12.57 -20.81
N LYS A 145 -15.30 -11.62 -21.04
CA LYS A 145 -16.22 -11.63 -22.18
C LYS A 145 -15.69 -10.90 -23.41
N PHE A 146 -14.94 -9.83 -23.20
CA PHE A 146 -14.53 -8.91 -24.27
C PHE A 146 -13.02 -8.74 -24.38
N GLY A 147 -12.23 -9.34 -23.48
CA GLY A 147 -10.79 -9.13 -23.46
C GLY A 147 -10.44 -7.70 -23.07
N LEU A 148 -9.32 -7.23 -23.62
CA LEU A 148 -8.88 -5.83 -23.60
C LEU A 148 -9.24 -5.15 -24.91
#